data_AF-A0A9J8CZW5-F1
#
_entry.id   AF-A0A9J8CZW5-F1
#
_cell.length_a   1.000
_cell.length_b   1.000
_cell.length_c   1.000
_cell.angle_alpha   90.00
_cell.angle_beta   90.00
_cell.angle_gamma   90.00
#
_symmetry.space_group_name_H-M   'P 1'
#
loop_
_entity.id
_entity.type
_entity.pdbx_description
1 polymer ?
#
loop_
_entity_poly.entity_id
_entity_poly.type
_entity_poly.pdbx_seq_one_letter_code
_entity_poly.pdbx_strand_id
1 'polypeptide(L)'
;MVTSEGDSEGLHTHTSTPKDLIKNSGQSEELRCSHSSSYNVMLWYKQKRGESLELLGYLVGSSDTVEDEFENKISLDGDANKNSVLKLERLSAEDMYFCAACYTMF
;
A
#
# COMPACT_ATOMS: atom_id res chain seq x y z
N MET A 1 25.05 -25.51 -2.38
CA MET A 1 26.37 -24.99 -2.78
C MET A 1 26.45 -25.04 -4.29
N VAL A 2 26.09 -23.94 -4.95
CA VAL A 2 26.71 -23.47 -6.20
C VAL A 2 26.61 -21.94 -6.14
N THR A 3 27.70 -21.28 -6.49
CA THR A 3 28.12 -19.91 -6.16
C THR A 3 27.95 -18.92 -7.32
N SER A 4 27.87 -17.62 -6.98
CA SER A 4 28.37 -16.38 -7.68
C SER A 4 28.03 -16.14 -9.16
N GLU A 5 27.85 -14.94 -9.71
CA GLU A 5 27.98 -13.51 -9.38
C GLU A 5 27.29 -12.76 -10.56
N GLY A 6 26.82 -11.52 -10.37
CA GLY A 6 26.36 -10.70 -11.51
C GLY A 6 25.58 -9.45 -11.13
N ASP A 7 26.32 -8.34 -11.02
CA ASP A 7 25.82 -6.97 -10.94
C ASP A 7 25.14 -6.57 -12.26
N SER A 8 23.90 -6.06 -12.22
CA SER A 8 23.34 -5.26 -13.31
C SER A 8 22.17 -4.41 -12.78
N GLU A 9 22.41 -3.10 -12.75
CA GLU A 9 21.38 -2.08 -12.60
C GLU A 9 20.30 -2.28 -13.68
N GLY A 10 19.11 -2.67 -13.24
CA GLY A 10 17.95 -2.90 -14.11
C GLY A 10 16.69 -2.50 -13.36
N LEU A 11 15.94 -1.55 -13.94
CA LEU A 11 14.60 -1.10 -13.54
C LEU A 11 13.74 -2.26 -13.00
N HIS A 12 13.60 -2.35 -11.67
CA HIS A 12 12.78 -3.38 -11.04
C HIS A 12 11.30 -3.00 -11.21
N THR A 13 10.75 -3.31 -12.38
CA THR A 13 9.31 -3.20 -12.61
C THR A 13 8.66 -4.41 -11.92
N HIS A 14 8.18 -4.22 -10.70
CA HIS A 14 7.37 -5.22 -10.00
C HIS A 14 5.99 -5.30 -10.68
N THR A 15 5.88 -6.11 -11.73
CA THR A 15 4.58 -6.51 -12.29
C THR A 15 4.09 -7.74 -11.54
N SER A 16 3.28 -7.54 -10.50
CA SER A 16 2.59 -8.61 -9.79
C SER A 16 1.40 -9.10 -10.63
N THR A 17 1.34 -10.39 -10.94
CA THR A 17 0.20 -10.97 -11.68
C THR A 17 -0.94 -11.39 -10.75
N PRO A 18 -2.21 -11.33 -11.17
CA PRO A 18 -3.36 -11.65 -10.31
C PRO A 18 -3.37 -13.07 -9.74
N LYS A 19 -2.61 -14.01 -10.33
CA LYS A 19 -2.56 -15.42 -9.88
C LYS A 19 -1.69 -15.63 -8.66
N ASP A 20 -0.70 -14.75 -8.42
CA ASP A 20 0.16 -14.83 -7.23
C ASP A 20 -0.54 -14.31 -5.97
N LEU A 21 -1.63 -13.56 -6.14
CA LEU A 21 -2.49 -13.04 -5.06
C LEU A 21 -3.50 -14.08 -4.53
N ILE A 22 -3.71 -15.19 -5.26
CA ILE A 22 -4.61 -16.27 -4.80
C ILE A 22 -3.80 -17.28 -3.99
N LYS A 23 -3.32 -16.88 -2.82
CA LYS A 23 -2.79 -17.83 -1.82
C LYS A 23 -3.21 -17.37 -0.43
N ASN A 24 -4.16 -18.11 0.14
CA ASN A 24 -4.62 -18.09 1.54
C ASN A 24 -5.87 -17.25 1.83
N SER A 25 -7.04 -17.77 1.43
CA SER A 25 -8.33 -17.31 1.96
C SER A 25 -8.42 -17.56 3.47
N GLY A 26 -8.04 -16.58 4.28
CA GLY A 26 -8.07 -16.66 5.75
C GLY A 26 -6.96 -15.89 6.48
N GLN A 27 -6.00 -15.29 5.77
CA GLN A 27 -5.02 -14.38 6.36
C GLN A 27 -5.44 -12.93 6.11
N SER A 28 -5.30 -12.05 7.11
CA SER A 28 -5.35 -10.61 6.89
C SER A 28 -4.38 -10.28 5.76
N GLU A 29 -4.87 -9.55 4.76
CA GLU A 29 -4.06 -9.14 3.62
C GLU A 29 -3.42 -7.79 3.92
N GLU A 30 -2.13 -7.67 3.59
CA GLU A 30 -1.35 -6.46 3.81
C GLU A 30 -0.85 -5.91 2.48
N LEU A 31 -1.15 -4.65 2.21
CA LEU A 31 -0.56 -3.89 1.11
C LEU A 31 0.50 -2.95 1.67
N ARG A 32 1.67 -2.91 1.02
CA ARG A 32 2.81 -2.12 1.49
C ARG A 32 3.18 -1.06 0.46
N CYS A 33 3.38 0.16 0.93
CA CYS A 33 3.86 1.29 0.14
C CYS A 33 5.10 1.90 0.79
N SER A 34 6.09 2.28 0.00
CA SER A 34 7.31 2.94 0.50
C SER A 34 7.85 3.93 -0.51
N HIS A 35 8.65 4.88 -0.03
CA HIS A 35 9.36 5.83 -0.87
C HIS A 35 10.71 6.22 -0.26
N SER A 36 11.58 6.81 -1.08
CA SER A 36 12.88 7.37 -0.67
C SER A 36 12.91 8.90 -0.65
N SER A 37 11.78 9.55 -0.95
CA SER A 37 11.60 11.01 -0.85
C SER A 37 11.46 11.47 0.61
N SER A 38 11.60 12.77 0.86
CA SER A 38 11.38 13.39 2.17
C SER A 38 9.91 13.72 2.47
N TYR A 39 8.96 13.09 1.78
CA TYR A 39 7.53 13.21 2.07
C TYR A 39 7.19 12.72 3.47
N ASN A 40 6.21 13.34 4.11
CA ASN A 40 5.81 13.03 5.49
C ASN A 40 4.32 12.68 5.60
N VAL A 41 3.61 12.56 4.47
CA VAL A 41 2.23 12.10 4.39
C VAL A 41 2.16 10.94 3.42
N MET A 42 1.40 9.90 3.78
CA MET A 42 1.10 8.79 2.88
C MET A 42 -0.38 8.45 2.93
N LEU A 43 -1.02 8.47 1.77
CA LEU A 43 -2.46 8.29 1.61
C LEU A 43 -2.73 6.95 0.94
N TRP A 44 -3.81 6.30 1.35
CA TRP A 44 -4.32 5.08 0.74
C TRP A 44 -5.67 5.33 0.07
N TYR A 45 -5.81 4.85 -1.15
CA TYR A 45 -7.02 4.95 -1.93
C TYR A 45 -7.47 3.59 -2.42
N LYS A 46 -8.78 3.49 -2.63
CA LYS A 46 -9.43 2.39 -3.31
C LYS A 46 -10.15 2.90 -4.55
N GLN A 47 -10.16 2.11 -5.60
CA GLN A 47 -10.98 2.35 -6.78
C GLN A 47 -11.68 1.06 -7.19
N LYS A 48 -13.01 1.09 -7.21
CA LYS A 48 -13.81 0.08 -7.93
C LYS A 48 -13.74 0.36 -9.41
N ARG A 49 -13.83 -0.69 -10.24
CA ARG A 49 -13.77 -0.56 -11.69
C ARG A 49 -14.81 0.43 -12.22
N GLY A 50 -14.34 1.54 -12.78
CA GLY A 50 -15.20 2.58 -13.38
C GLY A 50 -15.69 3.65 -12.40
N GLU A 51 -15.28 3.59 -11.13
CA GLU A 51 -15.63 4.57 -10.09
C GLU A 51 -14.45 5.53 -9.81
N SER A 52 -14.71 6.59 -9.05
CA SER A 52 -13.68 7.51 -8.58
C SER A 52 -12.78 6.88 -7.51
N LEU A 53 -11.65 7.51 -7.24
CA LEU A 53 -10.83 7.15 -6.08
C LEU A 53 -11.54 7.54 -4.79
N GLU A 54 -11.67 6.58 -3.88
CA GLU A 54 -12.15 6.75 -2.51
C GLU A 54 -10.93 6.77 -1.58
N LEU A 55 -10.82 7.80 -0.73
CA LEU A 55 -9.79 7.85 0.30
C LEU A 55 -10.15 6.86 1.40
N LEU A 56 -9.22 5.97 1.74
CA LEU A 56 -9.38 5.00 2.82
C LEU A 56 -8.87 5.56 4.15
N GLY A 57 -7.78 6.31 4.08
CA GLY A 57 -7.09 6.88 5.22
C GLY A 57 -5.67 7.30 4.86
N TYR A 58 -4.95 7.84 5.83
CA TYR A 58 -3.60 8.35 5.63
C TYR A 58 -2.76 8.27 6.91
N LEU A 59 -1.44 8.38 6.74
CA LEU A 59 -0.49 8.64 7.81
C LEU A 59 0.13 10.03 7.64
N VAL A 60 0.36 10.72 8.75
CA VAL A 60 1.23 11.90 8.86
C VAL A 60 2.33 11.57 9.87
N GLY A 61 3.56 11.42 9.40
CA GLY A 61 4.61 10.74 10.17
C GLY A 61 4.11 9.36 10.60
N SER A 62 4.16 9.07 11.91
CA SER A 62 3.68 7.80 12.47
C SER A 62 2.23 7.84 12.98
N SER A 63 1.51 8.96 12.78
CA SER A 63 0.11 9.09 13.19
C SER A 63 -0.81 8.70 12.03
N ASP A 64 -1.69 7.74 12.25
CA ASP A 64 -2.67 7.30 11.27
C ASP A 64 -4.05 7.97 11.46
N THR A 65 -4.81 8.04 10.39
CA THR A 65 -6.23 8.41 10.37
C THR A 65 -6.92 7.56 9.33
N VAL A 66 -8.00 6.89 9.73
CA VAL A 66 -8.88 6.10 8.86
C VAL A 66 -10.16 6.89 8.67
N GLU A 67 -10.68 6.94 7.45
CA GLU A 67 -11.95 7.60 7.19
C GLU A 67 -13.10 6.81 7.84
N ASP A 68 -14.10 7.52 8.39
CA ASP A 68 -15.20 6.96 9.19
C ASP A 68 -15.88 5.73 8.53
N GLU A 69 -16.04 5.75 7.20
CA GLU A 69 -16.66 4.65 6.46
C GLU A 69 -15.87 3.33 6.53
N PHE A 70 -14.56 3.42 6.76
CA PHE A 70 -13.64 2.28 6.79
C PHE A 70 -13.14 1.93 8.19
N GLU A 71 -13.62 2.61 9.24
CA GLU A 71 -13.36 2.21 10.61
C GLU A 71 -13.71 0.73 10.85
N ASN A 72 -12.84 0.03 11.56
CA ASN A 72 -12.93 -1.41 11.85
C ASN A 72 -12.89 -2.35 10.63
N LYS A 73 -12.81 -1.82 9.39
CA LYS A 73 -12.65 -2.63 8.16
C LYS A 73 -11.19 -2.68 7.72
N ILE A 74 -10.45 -1.62 8.01
CA ILE A 74 -9.04 -1.49 7.69
C ILE A 74 -8.25 -1.02 8.91
N SER A 75 -6.93 -1.18 8.86
CA SER A 75 -6.01 -0.45 9.73
C SER A 75 -4.77 -0.02 8.96
N LEU A 76 -4.17 1.07 9.41
CA LEU A 76 -2.92 1.59 8.86
C LEU A 76 -1.79 1.38 9.86
N ASP A 77 -0.59 1.20 9.35
CA ASP A 77 0.63 1.02 10.14
C ASP A 77 1.84 1.61 9.41
N GLY A 78 2.92 1.89 10.14
CA GLY A 78 4.18 2.40 9.61
C GLY A 78 4.49 3.86 9.94
N ASP A 79 5.31 4.47 9.08
CA ASP A 79 5.79 5.85 9.21
C ASP A 79 5.82 6.47 7.82
N ALA A 80 4.98 7.47 7.59
CA ALA A 80 4.84 8.17 6.32
C ALA A 80 6.14 8.78 5.79
N ASN A 81 7.20 8.91 6.62
CA ASN A 81 8.52 9.31 6.16
C ASN A 81 9.27 8.22 5.38
N LYS A 82 8.80 6.96 5.44
CA LYS A 82 9.50 5.78 4.91
C LYS A 82 8.55 4.81 4.20
N ASN A 83 7.52 4.37 4.90
CA ASN A 83 6.61 3.32 4.44
C ASN A 83 5.28 3.32 5.19
N SER A 84 4.24 2.84 4.53
CA SER A 84 2.93 2.59 5.10
C SER A 84 2.46 1.18 4.76
N VAL A 85 1.68 0.58 5.65
CA VAL A 85 1.01 -0.70 5.46
C VAL A 85 -0.49 -0.49 5.62
N LEU A 86 -1.26 -0.90 4.62
CA LEU A 86 -2.72 -1.01 4.70
C LEU A 86 -3.07 -2.47 4.99
N LYS A 87 -3.76 -2.71 6.09
CA LYS A 87 -4.24 -4.05 6.50
C LYS A 87 -5.75 -4.10 6.35
N LEU A 88 -6.25 -5.17 5.75
CA LEU A 88 -7.68 -5.45 5.62
C LEU A 88 -7.92 -6.97 5.65
N GLU A 89 -9.15 -7.38 5.98
CA GLU A 89 -9.45 -8.80 6.13
C GLU A 89 -9.29 -9.60 4.83
N ARG A 90 -9.65 -9.01 3.69
CA ARG A 90 -9.58 -9.63 2.35
C ARG A 90 -9.42 -8.59 1.26
N LEU A 91 -8.56 -8.86 0.28
CA LEU A 91 -8.55 -8.10 -0.96
C LEU A 91 -9.73 -8.53 -1.85
N SER A 92 -10.28 -7.55 -2.55
CA SER A 92 -11.26 -7.79 -3.61
C SER A 92 -10.54 -7.80 -4.95
N ALA A 93 -10.84 -8.79 -5.79
CA ALA A 93 -10.26 -8.90 -7.13
C ALA A 93 -10.77 -7.82 -8.11
N GLU A 94 -11.85 -7.11 -7.75
CA GLU A 94 -12.44 -6.04 -8.57
C GLU A 94 -11.92 -4.66 -8.19
N ASP A 95 -11.27 -4.56 -7.03
CA ASP A 95 -10.80 -3.31 -6.46
C ASP A 95 -9.31 -3.11 -6.76
N MET A 96 -8.96 -1.88 -7.11
CA MET A 96 -7.57 -1.43 -7.20
C MET A 96 -7.23 -0.55 -6.00
N TYR A 97 -6.05 -0.78 -5.42
CA TYR A 97 -5.57 -0.03 -4.28
C TYR A 97 -4.35 0.78 -4.69
N PHE A 98 -4.32 2.04 -4.28
CA PHE A 98 -3.25 2.97 -4.62
C PHE A 98 -2.72 3.63 -3.36
N CYS A 99 -1.43 3.96 -3.37
CA CYS A 99 -0.85 4.83 -2.38
C CYS A 99 -0.26 6.08 -3.04
N ALA A 100 -0.28 7.20 -2.32
CA ALA A 100 0.38 8.42 -2.73
C ALA A 100 1.16 9.00 -1.55
N ALA A 101 2.29 9.63 -1.81
CA ALA A 101 3.10 10.30 -0.79
C ALA A 101 3.27 11.78 -1.13
N CYS A 102 3.15 12.65 -0.13
CA CYS A 102 3.28 14.09 -0.30
C CYS A 102 3.79 14.78 0.98
N TYR A 103 4.01 16.09 0.89
CA TYR A 103 4.26 16.91 2.07
C TYR A 103 2.95 17.39 2.69
N THR A 104 2.95 17.55 4.01
CA THR A 104 2.01 18.45 4.67
C THR A 104 2.26 19.87 4.14
N MET A 105 1.30 20.42 3.39
CA MET A 105 1.30 21.84 3.04
C MET A 105 0.82 22.59 4.29
N PHE A 106 1.67 23.43 4.87
CA PHE A 106 1.31 24.36 5.95
C PHE A 106 0.82 25.70 5.38
#